data_AF-A0A7K2N3S1-F1
#
_entry.id   AF-A0A7K2N3S1-F1
#
_cell.length_a   1.000
_cell.length_b   1.000
_cell.length_c   1.000
_cell.angle_alpha   90.00
_cell.angle_beta   90.00
_cell.angle_gamma   90.00
#
_symmetry.space_group_name_H-M   'P 1'
#
loop_
_entity.id
_entity.type
_entity.pdbx_description
1 polymer ?
#
loop_
_entity_poly.entity_id
_entity_poly.type
_entity_poly.pdbx_seq_one_letter_code
_entity_poly.pdbx_strand_id
1 'polypeptide(L)'
;MPQLAFANSFWESYDALEKPVRNGVRKAMQKFQQLTVPELQQDKGLHLESVEKAADRRMRTIRINDFWRGVVLAPDDGSDVFLLVNVVRHDDAYTWAAKRLYTTNSATRALEVRNVRAIEQLTPQLEKAAATAP
;
A
#
# COMPACT_ATOMS: atom_id res chain seq x y z
N MET A 1 -15.88 6.31 11.61
CA MET A 1 -15.45 4.91 11.48
C MET A 1 -14.59 4.83 10.24
N PRO A 2 -13.35 4.33 10.36
CA PRO A 2 -12.42 4.30 9.25
C PRO A 2 -12.88 3.37 8.13
N GLN A 3 -12.60 3.77 6.91
CA GLN A 3 -12.93 3.02 5.72
C GLN A 3 -11.67 2.37 5.16
N LEU A 4 -11.78 1.11 4.75
CA LEU A 4 -10.72 0.43 4.00
C LEU A 4 -11.13 0.33 2.53
N ALA A 5 -10.60 1.23 1.72
CA ALA A 5 -10.68 1.19 0.27
C ALA A 5 -9.65 0.20 -0.31
N PHE A 6 -9.86 -0.21 -1.57
CA PHE A 6 -8.96 -1.12 -2.29
C PHE A 6 -8.47 -0.45 -3.56
N ALA A 7 -7.17 -0.51 -3.81
CA ALA A 7 -6.63 -0.11 -5.10
C ALA A 7 -7.19 -1.04 -6.18
N ASN A 8 -7.49 -0.53 -7.38
CA ASN A 8 -8.04 -1.37 -8.44
C ASN A 8 -7.10 -2.55 -8.79
N SER A 9 -5.78 -2.30 -8.76
CA SER A 9 -4.74 -3.32 -8.98
C SER A 9 -4.67 -4.40 -7.90
N PHE A 10 -5.29 -4.20 -6.73
CA PHE A 10 -5.30 -5.20 -5.66
C PHE A 10 -6.08 -6.46 -6.06
N TRP A 11 -7.13 -6.30 -6.86
CA TRP A 11 -8.01 -7.42 -7.22
C TRP A 11 -7.30 -8.47 -8.06
N GLU A 12 -6.32 -8.06 -8.89
CA GLU A 12 -5.51 -8.97 -9.69
C GLU A 12 -4.73 -9.97 -8.82
N SER A 13 -4.23 -9.54 -7.64
CA SER A 13 -3.51 -10.42 -6.73
C SER A 13 -4.44 -11.13 -5.73
N TYR A 14 -5.59 -10.53 -5.40
CA TYR A 14 -6.54 -11.08 -4.42
C TYR A 14 -7.04 -12.48 -4.79
N ASP A 15 -7.36 -12.70 -6.07
CA ASP A 15 -7.91 -13.98 -6.54
C ASP A 15 -6.89 -15.11 -6.43
N ALA A 16 -5.61 -14.80 -6.58
CA ALA A 16 -4.50 -15.73 -6.44
C ALA A 16 -4.13 -16.05 -4.97
N LEU A 17 -4.63 -15.27 -4.00
CA LEU A 17 -4.33 -15.51 -2.58
C LEU A 17 -4.94 -16.82 -2.09
N GLU A 18 -4.19 -17.57 -1.27
CA GLU A 18 -4.74 -18.76 -0.63
C GLU A 18 -5.91 -18.43 0.31
N LYS A 19 -6.81 -19.40 0.52
CA LYS A 19 -8.01 -19.24 1.36
C LYS A 19 -7.69 -18.67 2.77
N PRO A 20 -6.64 -19.11 3.49
CA PRO A 20 -6.29 -18.54 4.79
C PRO A 20 -5.92 -17.07 4.72
N VAL A 21 -5.22 -16.64 3.68
CA VAL A 21 -4.80 -15.24 3.49
C VAL A 21 -6.02 -14.37 3.17
N ARG A 22 -6.92 -14.82 2.27
CA ARG A 22 -8.18 -14.12 1.99
C ARG A 22 -9.05 -13.96 3.23
N ASN A 23 -9.09 -14.96 4.10
CA ASN A 23 -9.79 -14.86 5.38
C ASN A 23 -9.15 -13.81 6.31
N GLY A 24 -7.82 -13.71 6.31
CA GLY A 24 -7.10 -12.64 7.01
C GLY A 24 -7.48 -11.24 6.49
N VAL A 25 -7.57 -11.06 5.17
CA VAL A 25 -8.01 -9.80 4.57
C VAL A 25 -9.42 -9.44 5.03
N ARG A 26 -10.36 -10.40 5.00
CA ARG A 26 -11.73 -10.18 5.49
C ARG A 26 -11.78 -9.82 6.98
N LYS A 27 -10.96 -10.45 7.82
CA LYS A 27 -10.84 -10.10 9.24
C LYS A 27 -10.30 -8.68 9.43
N ALA A 28 -9.31 -8.27 8.64
CA ALA A 28 -8.83 -6.90 8.65
C ALA A 28 -9.94 -5.92 8.26
N MET A 29 -10.70 -6.20 7.19
CA MET A 29 -11.85 -5.37 6.79
C MET A 29 -12.87 -5.20 7.92
N GLN A 30 -13.21 -6.29 8.62
CA GLN A 30 -14.13 -6.24 9.77
C GLN A 30 -13.62 -5.33 10.88
N LYS A 31 -12.32 -5.34 11.17
CA LYS A 31 -11.72 -4.43 12.17
C LYS A 31 -11.88 -2.96 11.78
N PHE A 32 -11.60 -2.60 10.52
CA PHE A 32 -11.82 -1.23 10.05
C PHE A 32 -13.28 -0.79 10.17
N GLN A 33 -14.23 -1.71 9.97
CA GLN A 33 -15.66 -1.41 10.13
C GLN A 33 -16.12 -1.27 11.59
N GLN A 34 -15.39 -1.86 12.54
CA GLN A 34 -15.82 -1.98 13.94
C GLN A 34 -15.07 -1.04 14.88
N LEU A 35 -13.83 -0.69 14.55
CA LEU A 35 -12.92 0.06 15.41
C LEU A 35 -12.72 1.48 14.89
N THR A 36 -12.53 2.43 15.80
CA THR A 36 -12.06 3.79 15.49
C THR A 36 -10.58 3.80 15.11
N VAL A 37 -10.08 4.90 14.53
CA VAL A 37 -8.65 5.03 14.17
C VAL A 37 -7.72 4.84 15.37
N PRO A 38 -7.95 5.46 16.55
CA PRO A 38 -7.12 5.22 17.73
C PRO A 38 -7.13 3.75 18.18
N GLU A 39 -8.28 3.07 18.09
CA GLU A 39 -8.39 1.65 18.44
C GLU A 39 -7.65 0.76 17.44
N LEU A 40 -7.70 1.06 16.13
CA LEU A 40 -6.92 0.34 15.11
C LEU A 40 -5.41 0.46 15.37
N GLN A 41 -4.94 1.63 15.81
CA GLN A 41 -3.52 1.85 16.14
C GLN A 41 -3.07 1.04 17.36
N GLN A 42 -3.99 0.75 18.29
CA GLN A 42 -3.71 -0.01 19.51
C GLN A 42 -4.02 -1.51 19.37
N ASP A 43 -4.71 -1.92 18.30
CA ASP A 43 -5.13 -3.30 18.09
C ASP A 43 -3.93 -4.21 17.76
N LYS A 44 -3.53 -5.02 18.75
CA LYS A 44 -2.45 -6.01 18.66
C LYS A 44 -2.74 -7.16 17.69
N GLY A 45 -3.95 -7.28 17.14
CA GLY A 45 -4.22 -8.29 16.12
C GLY A 45 -3.99 -7.77 14.71
N LEU A 46 -4.16 -6.46 14.48
CA LEU A 46 -4.05 -5.78 13.21
C LEU A 46 -2.63 -5.24 13.02
N HIS A 47 -1.95 -4.78 14.07
CA HIS A 47 -0.59 -4.24 13.98
C HIS A 47 -0.46 -3.18 12.87
N LEU A 48 -1.17 -2.06 13.01
CA LEU A 48 -1.07 -0.96 12.07
C LEU A 48 0.22 -0.16 12.30
N GLU A 49 1.28 -0.53 11.58
CA GLU A 49 2.64 -0.05 11.85
C GLU A 49 3.21 0.77 10.70
N SER A 50 4.01 1.78 11.04
CA SER A 50 4.80 2.53 10.06
C SER A 50 5.91 1.71 9.46
N VAL A 51 6.11 1.85 8.15
CA VAL A 51 7.21 1.18 7.46
C VAL A 51 8.43 2.11 7.42
N GLU A 52 9.52 1.67 8.05
CA GLU A 52 10.80 2.39 7.98
C GLU A 52 11.28 2.47 6.52
N LYS A 53 11.79 3.63 6.10
CA LYS A 53 12.31 3.90 4.74
C LYS A 53 11.27 3.73 3.62
N ALA A 54 9.98 3.77 3.94
CA ALA A 54 8.95 3.82 2.90
C ALA A 54 9.14 5.05 1.99
N ALA A 55 8.96 4.85 0.68
CA ALA A 55 9.02 5.95 -0.28
C ALA A 55 7.81 6.89 -0.14
N ASP A 56 6.67 6.36 0.31
CA ASP A 56 5.49 7.14 0.70
C ASP A 56 5.36 7.16 2.24
N ARG A 57 5.37 8.35 2.85
CA ARG A 57 5.27 8.53 4.31
C ARG A 57 3.96 7.99 4.89
N ARG A 58 2.92 7.87 4.07
CA ARG A 58 1.61 7.33 4.47
C ARG A 58 1.61 5.81 4.55
N MET A 59 2.62 5.13 4.00
CA MET A 59 2.64 3.68 3.95
C MET A 59 2.68 3.07 5.35
N ARG A 60 1.76 2.15 5.60
CA ARG A 60 1.68 1.32 6.80
C ARG A 60 1.55 -0.15 6.40
N THR A 61 1.92 -1.04 7.30
CA THR A 61 1.58 -2.46 7.20
C THR A 61 0.47 -2.80 8.19
N ILE A 62 -0.32 -3.83 7.85
CA ILE A 62 -1.26 -4.49 8.74
C ILE A 62 -1.02 -6.01 8.68
N ARG A 63 -1.21 -6.69 9.80
CA ARG A 63 -1.19 -8.15 9.89
C ARG A 63 -2.43 -8.74 9.20
N ILE A 64 -2.19 -9.60 8.23
CA ILE A 64 -3.23 -10.44 7.61
C ILE A 64 -3.25 -11.81 8.27
N ASN A 65 -2.06 -12.38 8.48
CA ASN A 65 -1.80 -13.53 9.33
C ASN A 65 -0.33 -13.46 9.77
N ASP A 66 0.21 -14.57 10.29
CA ASP A 66 1.58 -14.60 10.82
C ASP A 66 2.63 -14.26 9.75
N PHE A 67 2.43 -14.71 8.51
CA PHE A 67 3.40 -14.61 7.41
C PHE A 67 3.09 -13.51 6.38
N TRP A 68 1.83 -13.06 6.30
CA TRP A 68 1.36 -12.11 5.30
C TRP A 68 1.03 -10.75 5.93
N ARG A 69 1.34 -9.70 5.20
CA ARG A 69 1.07 -8.31 5.53
C ARG A 69 0.28 -7.65 4.42
N GLY A 70 -0.71 -6.87 4.81
CA GLY A 70 -1.37 -5.91 3.95
C GLY A 70 -0.56 -4.62 3.97
N VAL A 71 -0.33 -4.03 2.81
CA VAL A 71 0.29 -2.71 2.70
C VAL A 71 -0.82 -1.72 2.44
N VAL A 72 -0.95 -0.72 3.32
CA VAL A 72 -1.99 0.30 3.24
C VAL A 72 -1.39 1.70 3.17
N LEU A 73 -2.10 2.64 2.55
CA LEU A 73 -1.87 4.07 2.77
C LEU A 73 -2.79 4.52 3.90
N ALA A 74 -2.20 5.06 4.96
CA ALA A 74 -2.95 5.79 5.98
C ALA A 74 -3.25 7.22 5.47
N PRO A 75 -4.45 7.75 5.73
CA PRO A 75 -4.78 9.12 5.34
C PRO A 75 -3.89 10.12 6.09
N ASP A 76 -3.44 11.15 5.38
CA ASP A 76 -2.72 12.31 5.95
C ASP A 76 -3.44 13.64 5.68
N ASP A 77 -4.66 13.55 5.17
CA ASP A 77 -5.55 14.66 4.80
C ASP A 77 -6.67 14.89 5.83
N GLY A 78 -6.63 14.20 6.96
CA GLY A 78 -7.66 14.25 8.00
C GLY A 78 -8.91 13.43 7.68
N SER A 79 -8.94 12.70 6.55
CA SER A 79 -9.96 11.67 6.33
C SER A 79 -9.67 10.42 7.19
N ASP A 80 -10.67 9.54 7.31
CA ASP A 80 -10.49 8.21 7.90
C ASP A 80 -10.42 7.12 6.80
N VAL A 81 -10.01 7.46 5.57
CA VAL A 81 -9.99 6.53 4.43
C VAL A 81 -8.58 5.96 4.23
N PHE A 82 -8.44 4.68 4.53
CA PHE A 82 -7.23 3.91 4.28
C PHE A 82 -7.34 3.20 2.94
N LEU A 83 -6.23 3.07 2.21
CA LEU A 83 -6.20 2.37 0.94
C LEU A 83 -5.34 1.11 1.03
N LEU A 84 -5.93 -0.08 0.91
CA LEU A 84 -5.18 -1.34 0.74
C LEU A 84 -4.67 -1.43 -0.69
N VAL A 85 -3.35 -1.45 -0.84
CA VAL A 85 -2.68 -1.46 -2.15
C VAL A 85 -2.08 -2.81 -2.50
N ASN A 86 -1.72 -3.64 -1.52
CA ASN A 86 -1.20 -4.98 -1.78
C ASN A 86 -1.29 -5.90 -0.54
N VAL A 87 -1.24 -7.21 -0.74
CA VAL A 87 -1.05 -8.22 0.31
C VAL A 87 0.10 -9.13 -0.11
N VAL A 88 1.17 -9.10 0.67
CA VAL A 88 2.44 -9.79 0.36
C VAL A 88 3.01 -10.45 1.61
N ARG A 89 4.07 -11.25 1.46
CA ARG A 89 4.79 -11.80 2.62
C ARG A 89 5.43 -10.68 3.44
N HIS A 90 5.72 -10.97 4.70
CA HIS A 90 6.25 -10.03 5.67
C HIS A 90 7.37 -9.14 5.13
N ASP A 91 8.49 -9.72 4.73
CA ASP A 91 9.68 -8.96 4.33
C ASP A 91 9.49 -8.25 2.98
N ASP A 92 8.67 -8.85 2.11
CA ASP A 92 8.30 -8.26 0.83
C ASP A 92 7.48 -6.98 1.01
N ALA A 93 6.73 -6.85 2.10
CA ALA A 93 5.96 -5.64 2.40
C ALA A 93 6.86 -4.42 2.59
N TYR A 94 7.98 -4.58 3.31
CA TYR A 94 8.95 -3.51 3.53
C TYR A 94 9.65 -3.15 2.21
N THR A 95 10.05 -4.16 1.44
CA THR A 95 10.67 -3.95 0.12
C THR A 95 9.71 -3.27 -0.86
N TRP A 96 8.42 -3.62 -0.81
CA TRP A 96 7.38 -3.02 -1.63
C TRP A 96 7.17 -1.54 -1.30
N ALA A 97 7.05 -1.23 -0.01
CA ALA A 97 6.86 0.12 0.51
C ALA A 97 8.05 1.05 0.24
N ALA A 98 9.28 0.53 0.31
CA ALA A 98 10.50 1.31 0.07
C ALA A 98 10.69 1.79 -1.38
N LYS A 99 9.88 1.27 -2.32
CA LYS A 99 10.05 1.52 -3.76
C LYS A 99 8.89 2.29 -4.39
N ARG A 100 7.75 2.44 -3.71
CA ARG A 100 6.51 2.91 -4.33
C ARG A 100 5.98 4.20 -3.70
N LEU A 101 5.62 5.14 -4.56
CA LEU A 101 4.94 6.39 -4.22
C LEU A 101 3.55 6.40 -4.84
N TYR A 102 2.56 6.82 -4.06
CA TYR A 102 1.17 6.95 -4.53
C TYR A 102 0.79 8.42 -4.58
N THR A 103 0.26 8.87 -5.71
CA THR A 103 -0.21 10.24 -5.90
C THR A 103 -1.57 10.25 -6.58
N THR A 104 -2.26 11.39 -6.55
CA THR A 104 -3.43 11.60 -7.40
C THR A 104 -2.97 12.41 -8.60
N ASN A 105 -3.18 11.88 -9.80
CA ASN A 105 -2.88 12.62 -11.01
C ASN A 105 -3.85 13.80 -11.16
N SER A 106 -3.34 15.03 -11.30
CA SER A 106 -4.18 16.24 -11.33
C SER A 106 -5.06 16.34 -12.59
N ALA A 107 -4.60 15.77 -13.71
CA ALA A 107 -5.31 15.80 -14.98
C ALA A 107 -6.40 14.73 -15.07
N THR A 108 -6.09 13.49 -14.69
CA THR A 108 -7.02 12.36 -14.82
C THR A 108 -7.81 12.07 -13.54
N ARG A 109 -7.38 12.63 -12.40
CA ARG A 109 -7.89 12.32 -11.06
C ARG A 109 -7.73 10.85 -10.65
N ALA A 110 -7.00 10.06 -11.44
CA ALA A 110 -6.72 8.67 -11.13
C ALA A 110 -5.65 8.55 -10.04
N LEU A 111 -5.70 7.44 -9.31
CA LEU A 111 -4.60 7.02 -8.45
C LEU A 111 -3.40 6.66 -9.33
N GLU A 112 -2.31 7.38 -9.14
CA GLU A 112 -1.02 7.14 -9.78
C GLU A 112 -0.11 6.33 -8.86
N VAL A 113 0.47 5.26 -9.39
CA VAL A 113 1.40 4.38 -8.65
C VAL A 113 2.74 4.38 -9.37
N ARG A 114 3.78 4.86 -8.71
CA ARG A 114 5.13 4.96 -9.29
C ARG A 114 6.11 4.10 -8.52
N ASN A 115 6.87 3.27 -9.23
CA ASN A 115 8.08 2.67 -8.67
C ASN A 115 9.21 3.68 -8.79
N VAL A 116 9.34 4.55 -7.77
CA VAL A 116 10.29 5.68 -7.79
C VAL A 116 11.73 5.21 -7.91
N ARG A 117 12.08 4.05 -7.33
CA ARG A 117 13.42 3.47 -7.46
C ARG A 117 13.73 3.04 -8.88
N ALA A 118 12.79 2.40 -9.55
CA ALA A 118 12.97 2.00 -10.95
C ALA A 118 13.08 3.23 -11.86
N ILE A 119 12.27 4.26 -11.62
CA ILE A 119 12.36 5.53 -12.36
C ILE A 119 13.74 6.15 -12.17
N GLU A 120 14.18 6.35 -10.91
CA GLU A 120 15.51 6.90 -10.60
C GLU A 120 16.66 6.16 -11.30
N GLN A 121 16.57 4.82 -11.40
CA GLN A 121 17.59 4.00 -12.06
C GLN A 121 17.59 4.13 -13.59
N LEU A 122 16.42 4.29 -14.20
CA LEU A 122 16.26 4.32 -15.65
C LEU A 122 16.44 5.73 -16.24
N THR A 123 16.07 6.78 -15.49
CA THR A 123 16.08 8.17 -15.97
C THR A 123 17.42 8.58 -16.61
N PRO A 124 18.61 8.33 -16.03
CA PRO A 124 19.86 8.78 -16.62
C PRO A 124 20.16 8.16 -18.00
N GLN A 125 19.72 6.92 -18.22
CA GLN A 125 19.92 6.24 -19.50
C GLN A 125 18.93 6.77 -20.55
N LEU A 126 17.68 7.01 -20.14
CA LEU A 126 16.64 7.56 -21.00
C LEU A 126 16.94 9.00 -21.41
N GLU A 127 17.49 9.83 -20.51
CA GLU A 127 17.92 11.20 -20.81
C GLU A 127 19.03 11.23 -21.87
N LYS A 128 20.02 10.34 -21.76
CA LYS A 128 21.09 10.21 -22.76
C LYS A 128 20.54 9.83 -24.14
N ALA A 129 19.62 8.86 -24.18
CA ALA A 129 18.99 8.44 -25.42
C ALA A 129 18.14 9.56 -26.04
N ALA A 130 17.41 10.32 -25.22
CA ALA A 130 16.61 11.46 -25.67
C ALA A 130 17.46 12.58 -26.26
N ALA A 131 18.64 12.86 -25.68
CA ALA A 131 19.55 13.89 -26.18
C ALA A 131 20.13 13.57 -27.57
N THR A 132 20.13 12.30 -27.98
CA THR A 132 20.60 11.84 -29.29
C THR A 132 19.46 11.49 -30.25
N ALA A 133 18.20 11.72 -29.85
CA ALA A 133 17.04 11.46 -30.70
C ALA A 133 16.94 12.55 -31.79
N PRO A 134 16.60 12.18 -33.04
CA PRO A 134 16.49 13.09 -34.17
C PRO A 134 15.30 14.07 -34.07
#